data_AF-A0A2K4HTM4-F1
#
_entry.id   AF-A0A2K4HTM4-F1
#
_cell.length_a   1.000
_cell.length_b   1.000
_cell.length_c   1.000
_cell.angle_alpha   90.00
_cell.angle_beta   90.00
_cell.angle_gamma   90.00
#
_symmetry.space_group_name_H-M   'P 1'
#
loop_
_entity.id
_entity.type
_entity.pdbx_description
1 polymer ?
#
loop_
_entity_poly.entity_id
_entity_poly.type
_entity_poly.pdbx_seq_one_letter_code
_entity_poly.pdbx_strand_id
1 'polypeptide(L)'
;GMGAVFRAVPSEVQSLERLGLGEVFQRIAQLPRGLVLVTGPTGSGKSTTLAAMIDFLNQHRRQHILTLEDPIEFIHTPNMALINQRQV
;
A
#
# COMPACT_ATOMS: atom_id res chain seq x y z
N GLY A 1 1.31 -23.21 -28.03
CA GLY A 1 2.51 -22.36 -28.22
C GLY A 1 2.77 -21.57 -26.95
N MET A 2 3.84 -20.78 -26.89
CA MET A 2 4.08 -19.86 -25.76
C MET A 2 3.08 -18.70 -25.80
N GLY A 3 2.70 -18.18 -24.63
CA GLY A 3 1.84 -17.01 -24.47
C GLY A 3 2.29 -16.18 -23.28
N ALA A 4 2.10 -14.86 -23.35
CA ALA A 4 2.48 -13.92 -22.31
C ALA A 4 1.40 -12.85 -22.15
N VAL A 5 1.22 -12.37 -20.93
CA VAL A 5 0.35 -11.24 -20.60
C VAL A 5 1.16 -10.26 -19.76
N PHE A 6 1.17 -9.00 -20.18
CA PHE A 6 1.84 -7.92 -19.46
C PHE A 6 0.78 -7.01 -18.86
N ARG A 7 0.92 -6.70 -17.57
CA ARG A 7 0.06 -5.75 -16.87
C ARG A 7 0.89 -4.53 -16.51
N ALA A 8 0.39 -3.35 -16.84
CA ALA A 8 1.00 -2.11 -16.36
C ALA A 8 0.81 -2.01 -14.85
N VAL A 9 1.90 -1.73 -14.15
CA VAL A 9 1.91 -1.50 -12.71
C VAL A 9 2.11 0.00 -12.48
N PRO A 10 1.28 0.67 -11.65
CA PRO A 10 1.44 2.09 -11.36
C PRO A 10 2.81 2.34 -10.71
N SER A 11 3.56 3.32 -11.22
CA SER A 11 4.89 3.64 -10.69
C SER A 11 4.84 4.50 -9.43
N GLU A 12 3.75 5.23 -9.21
CA GLU A 12 3.60 6.18 -8.10
C GLU A 12 2.43 5.80 -7.20
N VAL A 13 2.68 5.84 -5.90
CA VAL A 13 1.63 5.71 -4.88
C VAL A 13 0.87 7.03 -4.80
N GLN A 14 -0.46 6.96 -4.91
CA GLN A 14 -1.32 8.12 -4.72
C GLN A 14 -1.55 8.35 -3.21
N SER A 15 -1.55 9.61 -2.77
CA SER A 15 -1.86 9.94 -1.37
C SER A 15 -3.34 9.65 -1.05
N LEU A 16 -3.66 9.51 0.23
CA LEU A 16 -5.05 9.32 0.69
C LEU A 16 -5.97 10.44 0.20
N GLU A 17 -5.47 11.68 0.21
CA GLU A 17 -6.19 12.87 -0.23
C GLU A 17 -6.48 12.82 -1.74
N ARG A 18 -5.50 12.43 -2.57
CA ARG A 18 -5.68 12.30 -4.02
C ARG A 18 -6.69 11.22 -4.39
N LEU A 19 -6.81 10.17 -3.56
CA LEU A 19 -7.81 9.12 -3.73
C LEU A 19 -9.19 9.52 -3.20
N GLY A 20 -9.35 10.70 -2.60
CA GLY A 20 -10.60 11.13 -1.98
C GLY A 20 -10.95 10.34 -0.70
N LEU A 21 -9.96 9.71 -0.07
CA LEU A 21 -10.13 8.94 1.15
C LEU A 21 -10.01 9.88 2.36
N GLY A 22 -11.12 10.09 3.05
CA GLY A 22 -11.19 11.04 4.17
C GLY A 22 -10.39 10.62 5.42
N GLU A 23 -10.43 11.48 6.45
CA GLU A 23 -9.68 11.32 7.70
C GLU A 23 -9.84 9.95 8.38
N VAL A 24 -10.96 9.26 8.15
CA VAL A 24 -11.19 7.92 8.70
C VAL A 24 -10.08 6.94 8.32
N PHE A 25 -9.56 7.02 7.09
CA PHE A 25 -8.46 6.16 6.63
C PHE A 25 -7.14 6.50 7.31
N GLN A 26 -6.87 7.79 7.53
CA GLN A 26 -5.70 8.22 8.30
C GLN A 26 -5.78 7.70 9.75
N ARG A 27 -6.95 7.80 10.39
CA ARG A 27 -7.18 7.29 11.75
C ARG A 27 -7.00 5.77 11.84
N ILE A 28 -7.51 5.02 10.86
CA ILE A 28 -7.33 3.56 10.77
C ILE A 28 -5.84 3.22 10.59
N ALA A 29 -5.14 3.90 9.68
CA ALA A 29 -3.71 3.67 9.46
C ALA A 29 -2.89 3.92 10.75
N GLN A 30 -3.33 4.89 11.56
CA GLN A 30 -2.68 5.27 12.81
C GLN A 30 -3.00 4.37 14.02
N LEU A 31 -3.81 3.33 13.88
CA LEU A 31 -4.06 2.40 14.99
C LEU A 31 -2.71 1.83 15.51
N PRO A 32 -2.46 1.83 16.84
CA PRO A 32 -1.16 1.44 17.38
C PRO A 32 -0.88 -0.07 17.25
N ARG A 33 -1.93 -0.88 17.06
CA ARG A 33 -1.91 -2.33 16.87
C ARG A 33 -3.31 -2.82 16.49
N GLY A 34 -3.38 -4.01 15.90
CA GLY A 34 -4.63 -4.67 15.52
C GLY A 34 -4.55 -5.28 14.13
N LEU A 35 -5.72 -5.67 13.60
CA LEU A 35 -5.88 -6.18 12.25
C LEU A 35 -6.83 -5.25 11.47
N VAL A 36 -6.38 -4.78 10.32
CA VAL A 36 -7.19 -4.01 9.37
C VAL A 36 -7.37 -4.84 8.11
N LEU A 37 -8.61 -5.01 7.66
CA LEU A 37 -8.94 -5.76 6.45
C LEU A 37 -9.48 -4.82 5.39
N VAL A 38 -8.82 -4.77 4.23
CA VAL A 38 -9.29 -4.04 3.05
C VAL A 38 -9.84 -5.06 2.06
N THR A 39 -11.15 -5.01 1.78
CA THR A 39 -11.87 -6.03 1.02
C THR A 39 -12.57 -5.44 -0.21
N GLY A 40 -12.98 -6.30 -1.14
CA GLY A 40 -13.62 -5.91 -2.40
C GLY A 40 -13.21 -6.79 -3.59
N PRO A 41 -13.93 -6.74 -4.72
CA PRO A 41 -13.65 -7.55 -5.91
C PRO A 41 -12.33 -7.14 -6.59
N THR A 42 -11.86 -7.94 -7.55
CA THR A 42 -10.69 -7.59 -8.37
C THR A 42 -10.91 -6.26 -9.09
N GLY A 43 -9.88 -5.40 -9.11
CA GLY A 43 -9.95 -4.07 -9.73
C GLY A 43 -10.65 -2.99 -8.88
N SER A 44 -11.09 -3.29 -7.66
CA SER A 44 -11.79 -2.31 -6.80
C SER A 44 -10.88 -1.31 -6.06
N GLY A 45 -9.57 -1.29 -6.36
CA GLY A 45 -8.62 -0.35 -5.75
C GLY A 45 -8.03 -0.74 -4.39
N LYS A 46 -8.20 -1.99 -3.92
CA LYS A 46 -7.67 -2.45 -2.61
C LYS A 46 -6.18 -2.19 -2.42
N SER A 47 -5.35 -2.64 -3.36
CA SER A 47 -3.89 -2.46 -3.31
C SER A 47 -3.53 -0.98 -3.31
N THR A 48 -4.21 -0.17 -4.13
CA THR A 48 -4.03 1.29 -4.18
C THR A 48 -4.37 1.95 -2.85
N THR A 49 -5.47 1.55 -2.18
CA THR A 49 -5.84 2.04 -0.85
C THR A 49 -4.81 1.65 0.20
N LEU A 50 -4.37 0.38 0.21
CA LEU A 50 -3.34 -0.09 1.15
C LEU A 50 -2.01 0.63 0.93
N ALA A 51 -1.58 0.80 -0.32
CA ALA A 51 -0.37 1.55 -0.64
C ALA A 51 -0.45 2.99 -0.14
N ALA A 52 -1.59 3.67 -0.33
CA ALA A 52 -1.79 5.02 0.20
C ALA A 52 -1.73 5.08 1.73
N MET A 53 -2.27 4.07 2.43
CA MET A 53 -2.18 3.98 3.90
C MET A 53 -0.75 3.71 4.39
N ILE A 54 -0.01 2.83 3.70
CA ILE A 54 1.39 2.54 4.00
C ILE A 54 2.26 3.77 3.76
N ASP A 55 2.05 4.48 2.65
CA ASP A 55 2.78 5.70 2.33
C ASP A 55 2.48 6.82 3.34
N PHE A 56 1.22 6.97 3.75
CA PHE A 56 0.85 7.85 4.85
C PHE A 56 1.64 7.50 6.14
N LEU A 57 1.73 6.22 6.50
CA LEU A 57 2.51 5.81 7.68
C LEU A 57 4.01 6.08 7.51
N ASN A 58 4.56 5.83 6.34
CA ASN A 58 5.96 6.09 6.00
C ASN A 58 6.33 7.57 6.12
N GLN A 59 5.39 8.48 5.91
CA GLN A 59 5.60 9.92 6.05
C GLN A 59 5.45 10.41 7.50
N HIS A 60 4.72 9.69 8.35
CA HIS A 60 4.31 10.19 9.68
C HIS A 60 4.87 9.39 10.87
N ARG A 61 5.44 8.19 10.66
CA ARG A 61 5.90 7.31 11.75
C ARG A 61 7.29 6.72 11.53
N ARG A 62 8.10 6.77 12.58
CA ARG A 62 9.38 6.05 12.67
C ARG A 62 9.15 4.62 13.17
N GLN A 63 8.91 3.71 12.23
CA GLN A 63 8.65 2.31 12.52
C GLN A 63 9.22 1.42 11.41
N HIS A 64 9.18 0.10 11.60
CA HIS A 64 9.52 -0.87 10.57
C HIS A 64 8.25 -1.41 9.93
N ILE A 65 8.10 -1.19 8.62
CA ILE A 65 7.03 -1.74 7.79
C ILE A 65 7.61 -2.91 6.99
N LEU A 66 6.97 -4.07 7.10
CA LEU A 66 7.31 -5.28 6.35
C LEU A 66 6.11 -5.69 5.52
N THR A 67 6.28 -5.83 4.20
CA THR A 67 5.25 -6.37 3.30
C THR A 67 5.68 -7.72 2.74
N LEU A 68 4.69 -8.59 2.51
CA LEU A 68 4.83 -9.88 1.84
C LEU A 68 3.81 -9.88 0.69
N GLU A 69 4.28 -9.94 -0.55
CA GLU A 69 3.46 -9.74 -1.76
C GLU A 69 3.83 -10.75 -2.86
N ASP A 70 2.92 -11.01 -3.80
CA ASP A 70 3.16 -11.88 -4.97
C ASP A 70 2.35 -11.39 -6.19
N PRO A 71 2.95 -10.60 -7.11
CA PRO A 71 4.22 -9.89 -7.00
C PRO A 71 4.07 -8.60 -6.18
N ILE A 72 5.18 -7.91 -5.92
CA ILE A 72 5.15 -6.54 -5.39
C ILE A 72 4.45 -5.61 -6.39
N GLU A 73 3.37 -4.94 -5.97
CA GLU A 73 2.60 -4.03 -6.84
C GLU A 73 3.04 -2.57 -6.74
N PHE A 74 3.46 -2.09 -5.58
CA PHE A 74 3.88 -0.71 -5.38
C PHE A 74 5.22 -0.68 -4.67
N ILE A 75 6.18 0.10 -5.18
CA ILE A 75 7.47 0.27 -4.53
C ILE A 75 7.40 1.48 -3.60
N HIS A 76 7.60 1.27 -2.31
CA HIS A 76 7.62 2.34 -1.32
C HIS A 76 9.05 2.76 -1.01
N THR A 77 9.43 3.97 -1.40
CA THR A 77 10.72 4.57 -1.03
C THR A 77 10.72 4.91 0.47
N PRO A 78 11.70 4.43 1.26
CA PRO A 78 11.79 4.77 2.68
C PRO A 78 11.86 6.28 2.93
N ASN A 79 11.09 6.76 3.92
CA ASN A 79 11.14 8.15 4.41
C ASN A 79 11.37 8.15 5.93
N MET A 80 10.32 8.24 6.75
CA MET A 80 10.45 8.16 8.21
C MET A 80 10.48 6.70 8.69
N ALA A 81 9.86 5.79 7.94
CA ALA A 81 9.83 4.37 8.25
C ALA A 81 10.93 3.60 7.50
N LEU A 82 11.46 2.56 8.15
CA LEU A 82 12.20 1.52 7.45
C LEU A 82 11.19 0.63 6.73
N ILE A 83 11.36 0.44 5.42
CA ILE A 83 10.48 -0.40 4.61
C ILE A 83 11.27 -1.57 4.05
N ASN A 84 10.75 -2.78 4.25
CA ASN A 84 11.21 -3.99 3.58
C ASN A 84 10.03 -4.66 2.88
N GLN A 85 10.14 -4.85 1.57
CA GLN A 85 9.13 -5.55 0.77
C GLN A 85 9.73 -6.87 0.31
N ARG A 86 9.02 -7.98 0.55
CA ARG A 86 9.45 -9.31 0.10
C ARG A 86 8.43 -9.87 -0.86
N GLN A 87 8.91 -10.26 -2.03
CA GLN A 87 8.15 -11.08 -2.95
C GLN A 87 8.27 -12.55 -2.53
N VAL A 88 7.16 -13.28 -2.53
CA VAL A 88 7.10 -14.72 -2.20
C VAL A 88 6.81 -15.54 -3.44
#